data_AF-A0A1M5VTR0-F1
#
_entry.id   AF-A0A1M5VTR0-F1
#
_cell.length_a   1.000
_cell.length_b   1.000
_cell.length_c   1.000
_cell.angle_alpha   90.00
_cell.angle_beta   90.00
_cell.angle_gamma   90.00
#
_symmetry.space_group_name_H-M   'P 1'
#
loop_
_entity.id
_entity.type
_entity.pdbx_description
1 polymer ?
#
loop_
_entity_poly.entity_id
_entity_poly.type
_entity_poly.pdbx_seq_one_letter_code
_entity_poly.pdbx_strand_id
1 'polypeptide(L)'
;MGILSFLFGCKNENRYKDKHGNEIIEKGDETYIIPAEYEKKGTTYKIFLRNETDKTVSIKDKFTLKPNDEKIFEFVDTDSLLFDIGPKIYFGDTGLEVDDKKGELAGIGGEYWEKYNVPDDVEYGFVIVPAGEGDM
;
A
#
# COMPACT_ATOMS: atom_id res chain seq x y z
N MET A 1 21.59 18.99 -54.74
CA MET A 1 21.06 17.77 -54.08
C MET A 1 22.04 17.34 -53.02
N GLY A 2 21.58 17.07 -51.81
CA GLY A 2 22.42 16.58 -50.71
C GLY A 2 21.61 16.58 -49.42
N ILE A 3 20.83 15.53 -49.23
CA ILE A 3 19.88 15.30 -48.14
C ILE A 3 20.64 15.20 -46.81
N LEU A 4 20.32 16.10 -45.87
CA LEU A 4 20.75 15.99 -44.47
C LEU A 4 19.85 14.95 -43.80
N SER A 5 20.38 13.75 -43.57
CA SER A 5 19.67 12.66 -42.92
C SER A 5 19.72 12.85 -41.40
N PHE A 6 18.58 13.12 -40.77
CA PHE A 6 18.45 13.04 -39.31
C PHE A 6 18.40 11.57 -38.91
N LEU A 7 19.47 11.07 -38.29
CA LEU A 7 19.45 9.80 -37.56
C LEU A 7 18.78 10.05 -36.20
N PHE A 8 17.45 9.89 -36.14
CA PHE A 8 16.78 9.67 -34.86
C PHE A 8 17.16 8.26 -34.37
N GLY A 9 18.16 8.19 -33.50
CA GLY A 9 18.48 6.96 -32.79
C GLY A 9 17.28 6.53 -31.95
N CYS A 10 16.76 5.33 -32.19
CA CYS A 10 15.90 4.67 -31.22
C CYS A 10 16.72 4.50 -29.94
N LYS A 11 16.31 5.13 -28.83
CA LYS A 11 16.92 4.91 -27.52
C LYS A 11 16.84 3.40 -27.23
N ASN A 12 17.97 2.78 -26.84
CA ASN A 12 17.99 1.36 -26.47
C ASN A 12 17.05 1.12 -25.29
N GLU A 13 16.23 0.07 -25.41
CA GLU A 13 15.31 -0.40 -24.38
C GLU A 13 15.92 -1.62 -23.68
N ASN A 14 16.01 -1.58 -22.35
CA ASN A 14 16.42 -2.73 -21.53
C ASN A 14 15.23 -3.20 -20.69
N ARG A 15 14.99 -4.52 -20.67
CA ARG A 15 13.90 -5.16 -19.91
C ARG A 15 14.45 -6.24 -19.00
N TYR A 16 14.09 -6.17 -17.72
CA TYR A 16 14.43 -7.21 -16.73
C TYR A 16 13.37 -7.26 -15.62
N LYS A 17 13.36 -8.36 -14.84
CA LYS A 17 12.48 -8.50 -13.67
C LYS A 17 13.25 -8.23 -12.38
N ASP A 18 12.63 -7.51 -11.46
CA ASP A 18 13.18 -7.34 -10.11
C ASP A 18 12.91 -8.58 -9.23
N LYS A 19 13.36 -8.53 -7.97
CA LYS A 19 13.18 -9.62 -6.99
C LYS A 19 11.71 -9.88 -6.62
N HIS A 20 10.82 -8.94 -6.92
CA HIS A 20 9.37 -9.02 -6.69
C HIS A 20 8.62 -9.47 -7.96
N GLY A 21 9.33 -9.69 -9.07
CA GLY A 21 8.76 -10.09 -10.34
C GLY A 21 8.26 -8.93 -11.20
N ASN A 22 8.39 -7.67 -10.74
CA ASN A 22 8.01 -6.49 -11.49
C ASN A 22 8.91 -6.38 -12.72
N GLU A 23 8.32 -6.06 -13.88
CA GLU A 23 9.08 -5.82 -15.09
C GLU A 23 9.55 -4.36 -15.13
N ILE A 24 10.87 -4.17 -15.17
CA ILE A 24 11.54 -2.88 -15.28
C ILE A 24 11.92 -2.65 -16.74
N ILE A 25 11.57 -1.47 -17.27
CA ILE A 25 11.87 -1.05 -18.65
C ILE A 25 12.68 0.25 -18.58
N GLU A 26 13.93 0.22 -19.00
CA GLU A 26 14.79 1.40 -19.09
C GLU A 26 14.90 1.86 -20.55
N LYS A 27 14.63 3.14 -20.82
CA LYS A 27 14.66 3.73 -22.16
C LYS A 27 15.40 5.06 -22.17
N GLY A 28 16.73 5.01 -22.27
CA GLY A 28 17.58 6.16 -22.00
C GLY A 28 17.48 6.56 -20.53
N ASP A 29 17.04 7.78 -20.24
CA ASP A 29 16.88 8.30 -18.86
C ASP A 29 15.49 8.00 -18.25
N GLU A 30 14.62 7.30 -18.98
CA GLU A 30 13.27 6.95 -18.54
C GLU A 30 13.27 5.53 -17.95
N THR A 31 12.60 5.34 -16.81
CA THR A 31 12.35 4.02 -16.21
C THR A 31 10.85 3.81 -16.03
N TYR A 32 10.33 2.69 -16.52
CA TYR A 32 8.96 2.25 -16.34
C TYR A 32 8.93 0.95 -15.54
N ILE A 33 7.88 0.77 -14.74
CA ILE A 33 7.67 -0.43 -13.93
C ILE A 33 6.29 -0.97 -14.26
N ILE A 34 6.23 -2.22 -14.71
CA ILE A 34 4.98 -3.00 -14.80
C ILE A 34 4.95 -3.90 -13.57
N PRO A 35 4.06 -3.67 -12.60
CA PRO A 35 3.97 -4.48 -11.40
C PRO A 35 3.66 -5.94 -11.74
N ALA A 36 4.23 -6.87 -10.99
CA ALA A 36 3.78 -8.26 -11.04
C ALA A 36 2.34 -8.36 -10.49
N GLU A 37 1.52 -9.20 -11.10
CA GLU A 37 0.22 -9.55 -10.54
C GLU A 37 0.41 -10.27 -9.19
N TYR A 38 -0.36 -9.84 -8.20
CA TYR A 38 -0.43 -10.45 -6.89
C TYR A 38 -1.49 -11.57 -6.89
N GLU A 39 -1.04 -12.79 -6.66
CA GLU A 39 -1.91 -13.96 -6.54
C GLU A 39 -2.25 -14.21 -5.06
N LYS A 40 -3.53 -14.08 -4.70
CA LYS A 40 -4.04 -14.36 -3.36
C LYS A 40 -3.97 -15.87 -3.08
N LYS A 41 -3.35 -16.25 -1.96
CA LYS A 41 -3.08 -17.66 -1.62
C LYS A 41 -3.68 -18.12 -0.29
N GLY A 42 -4.48 -17.27 0.34
CA GLY A 42 -4.88 -17.46 1.74
C GLY A 42 -3.73 -17.14 2.70
N THR A 43 -2.75 -16.34 2.26
CA THR A 43 -1.60 -15.95 3.08
C THR A 43 -2.09 -15.04 4.21
N THR A 44 -1.58 -15.28 5.41
CA THR A 44 -1.91 -14.47 6.59
C THR A 44 -0.78 -13.47 6.86
N TYR A 45 -1.16 -12.25 7.18
CA TYR A 45 -0.28 -11.13 7.51
C TYR A 45 -0.68 -10.56 8.87
N LYS A 46 0.27 -10.10 9.67
CA LYS A 46 0.02 -9.30 10.87
C LYS A 46 -0.07 -7.83 10.47
N ILE A 47 -1.19 -7.23 10.86
CA ILE A 47 -1.45 -5.81 10.65
C ILE A 47 -1.52 -5.12 12.00
N PHE A 48 -0.75 -4.05 12.15
CA PHE A 48 -0.93 -3.05 13.21
C PHE A 48 -1.93 -1.98 12.76
N LEU A 49 -2.89 -1.65 13.60
CA LEU A 49 -3.86 -0.59 13.36
C LEU A 49 -4.07 0.23 14.63
N ARG A 50 -3.93 1.55 14.52
CA ARG A 50 -4.14 2.51 15.62
C ARG A 50 -5.20 3.53 15.25
N ASN A 51 -6.03 3.92 16.21
CA ASN A 51 -7.02 4.98 16.04
C ASN A 51 -6.52 6.29 16.69
N GLU A 52 -6.16 7.29 15.89
CA GLU A 52 -5.75 8.62 16.37
C GLU A 52 -6.88 9.66 16.35
N THR A 53 -8.10 9.24 15.99
CA THR A 53 -9.27 10.10 16.01
C THR A 53 -9.86 10.25 17.42
N ASP A 54 -10.78 11.20 17.57
CA ASP A 54 -11.56 11.42 18.79
C ASP A 54 -12.82 10.54 18.90
N LYS A 55 -13.04 9.62 17.94
CA LYS A 55 -14.22 8.78 17.85
C LYS A 55 -13.87 7.30 17.92
N THR A 56 -14.83 6.49 18.34
CA THR A 56 -14.71 5.03 18.18
C THR A 56 -14.94 4.67 16.71
N VAL A 57 -14.08 3.82 16.17
CA VAL A 57 -14.17 3.32 14.80
C VAL A 57 -14.44 1.83 14.84
N SER A 58 -15.41 1.38 14.05
CA SER A 58 -15.78 -0.03 13.96
C SER A 58 -15.23 -0.64 12.68
N ILE A 59 -14.46 -1.72 12.83
CA ILE A 59 -14.07 -2.59 11.72
C ILE A 59 -15.14 -3.68 11.66
N LYS A 60 -15.96 -3.61 10.62
CA LYS A 60 -17.17 -4.42 10.47
C LYS A 60 -16.88 -5.91 10.69
N ASP A 61 -17.71 -6.55 11.51
CA ASP A 61 -17.67 -7.98 11.83
C ASP A 61 -16.35 -8.47 12.46
N LYS A 62 -15.48 -7.57 12.93
CA LYS A 62 -14.16 -7.91 13.49
C LYS A 62 -13.95 -7.33 14.89
N PHE A 63 -13.84 -6.01 15.02
CA PHE A 63 -13.58 -5.34 16.30
C PHE A 63 -13.84 -3.83 16.21
N THR A 64 -13.78 -3.15 17.36
CA THR A 64 -13.84 -1.68 17.47
C THR A 64 -12.56 -1.15 18.08
N LEU A 65 -12.13 0.05 17.68
CA LEU A 65 -11.03 0.79 18.29
C LEU A 65 -11.55 2.10 18.87
N LYS A 66 -11.36 2.32 20.17
CA LYS A 66 -11.62 3.63 20.80
C LYS A 66 -10.50 4.62 20.44
N PRO A 67 -10.68 5.92 20.74
CA PRO A 67 -9.60 6.89 20.61
C PRO A 67 -8.32 6.42 21.30
N ASN A 68 -7.20 6.44 20.58
CA ASN A 68 -5.87 5.99 20.98
C ASN A 68 -5.70 4.48 21.20
N ASP A 69 -6.73 3.67 20.97
CA ASP A 69 -6.59 2.22 20.96
C ASP A 69 -5.75 1.79 19.75
N GLU A 70 -4.99 0.73 19.95
CA GLU A 70 -4.26 0.04 18.89
C GLU A 70 -4.49 -1.47 18.99
N LYS A 71 -4.33 -2.14 17.85
CA LYS A 71 -4.48 -3.58 17.77
C LYS A 71 -3.57 -4.14 16.69
N ILE A 72 -2.89 -5.23 17.05
CA ILE A 72 -2.26 -6.13 16.08
C ILE A 72 -3.22 -7.31 15.86
N PHE A 73 -3.46 -7.65 14.61
CA PHE A 73 -4.34 -8.77 14.24
C PHE A 73 -3.87 -9.44 12.96
N GLU A 74 -4.28 -10.69 12.79
CA GLU A 74 -4.04 -11.47 11.58
C GLU A 74 -5.09 -11.14 10.51
N PHE A 75 -4.62 -10.94 9.28
CA PHE A 75 -5.43 -10.62 8.12
C PHE A 75 -5.04 -11.52 6.94
N VAL A 76 -6.04 -12.18 6.34
CA VAL A 76 -5.85 -13.12 5.23
C VAL A 76 -6.04 -12.39 3.91
N ASP A 77 -5.16 -12.63 2.92
CA ASP A 77 -5.19 -11.95 1.61
C ASP A 77 -6.49 -12.12 0.81
N THR A 78 -7.30 -13.14 1.11
CA THR A 78 -8.61 -13.35 0.49
C THR A 78 -9.73 -12.53 1.13
N ASP A 79 -9.47 -11.83 2.22
CA ASP A 79 -10.46 -11.08 3.01
C ASP A 79 -10.41 -9.57 2.73
N SER A 80 -11.29 -8.81 3.38
CA SER A 80 -11.30 -7.35 3.39
C SER A 80 -11.64 -6.78 4.76
N LEU A 81 -11.08 -5.61 5.06
CA LEU A 81 -11.41 -4.81 6.24
C LEU A 81 -12.28 -3.64 5.79
N LEU A 82 -13.49 -3.56 6.33
CA LEU A 82 -14.43 -2.49 6.05
C LEU A 82 -14.62 -1.65 7.30
N PHE A 83 -14.25 -0.37 7.22
CA PHE A 83 -14.39 0.58 8.32
C PHE A 83 -15.75 1.26 8.22
N ASP A 84 -16.43 1.47 9.34
CA ASP A 84 -17.72 2.18 9.39
C ASP A 84 -17.65 3.65 8.95
N ILE A 85 -16.44 4.22 8.96
CA ILE A 85 -16.14 5.58 8.47
C ILE A 85 -15.95 5.66 6.95
N GLY A 86 -15.76 4.54 6.25
CA GLY A 86 -15.68 4.48 4.79
C GLY A 86 -14.50 3.71 4.21
N PRO A 87 -13.26 3.86 4.72
CA PRO A 87 -12.09 3.18 4.20
C PRO A 87 -12.25 1.66 4.11
N LYS A 88 -11.56 1.08 3.14
CA LYS A 88 -11.46 -0.37 2.96
C LYS A 88 -10.02 -0.76 2.71
N ILE A 89 -9.54 -1.79 3.43
CA ILE A 89 -8.26 -2.44 3.16
C ILE A 89 -8.53 -3.82 2.57
N TYR A 90 -7.85 -4.18 1.49
CA TYR A 90 -7.96 -5.49 0.85
C TYR A 90 -6.70 -5.79 0.06
N PHE A 91 -6.43 -7.05 -0.27
CA PHE A 91 -5.43 -7.35 -1.29
C PHE A 91 -6.09 -7.32 -2.67
N GLY A 92 -5.59 -6.50 -3.59
CA GLY A 92 -6.01 -6.41 -4.99
C GLY A 92 -5.02 -7.08 -5.93
N ASP A 93 -4.89 -6.53 -7.13
CA ASP A 93 -4.11 -7.15 -8.21
C ASP A 93 -2.61 -6.88 -8.06
N THR A 94 -2.22 -5.92 -7.23
CA THR A 94 -0.81 -5.55 -7.02
C THR A 94 -0.33 -5.69 -5.58
N GLY A 95 -1.16 -6.27 -4.70
CA GLY A 95 -0.85 -6.48 -3.29
C GLY A 95 -1.86 -5.81 -2.39
N LEU A 96 -1.42 -5.33 -1.22
CA LEU A 96 -2.29 -4.65 -0.27
C LEU A 96 -2.70 -3.27 -0.82
N GLU A 97 -4.00 -3.05 -0.90
CA GLU A 97 -4.63 -1.84 -1.44
C GLU A 97 -5.57 -1.22 -0.41
N VAL A 98 -5.76 0.10 -0.53
CA VAL A 98 -6.66 0.90 0.29
C VAL A 98 -7.60 1.67 -0.63
N ASP A 99 -8.91 1.52 -0.41
CA ASP A 99 -9.92 2.44 -0.97
C ASP A 99 -10.35 3.39 0.14
N ASP A 100 -9.83 4.62 0.07
CA ASP A 100 -10.13 5.68 1.02
C ASP A 100 -10.31 7.03 0.31
N LYS A 101 -11.57 7.37 0.07
CA LYS A 101 -11.93 8.60 -0.67
C LYS A 101 -11.77 9.87 0.14
N LYS A 102 -11.54 9.77 1.44
CA LYS A 102 -11.52 10.92 2.35
C LYS A 102 -10.14 11.12 2.99
N GLY A 103 -9.18 10.23 2.77
CA GLY A 103 -7.88 10.27 3.44
C GLY A 103 -8.05 10.21 4.96
N GLU A 104 -8.77 9.20 5.44
CA GLU A 104 -8.98 8.87 6.86
C GLU A 104 -8.05 7.72 7.33
N LEU A 105 -7.22 7.17 6.45
CA LEU A 105 -6.24 6.12 6.74
C LEU A 105 -4.85 6.50 6.21
N ALA A 106 -3.83 6.36 7.05
CA ALA A 106 -2.43 6.53 6.67
C ALA A 106 -1.67 5.22 6.87
N GLY A 107 -0.88 4.81 5.86
CA GLY A 107 0.12 3.77 6.01
C GLY A 107 1.30 4.27 6.82
N ILE A 108 1.81 3.46 7.74
CA ILE A 108 2.96 3.84 8.58
C ILE A 108 4.18 2.96 8.37
N GLY A 109 5.34 3.60 8.50
CA GLY A 109 6.68 3.03 8.31
C GLY A 109 7.69 3.74 9.21
N GLY A 110 8.93 3.24 9.23
CA GLY A 110 10.09 3.96 9.77
C GLY A 110 9.88 4.51 11.18
N GLU A 111 9.99 5.83 11.34
CA GLU A 111 9.88 6.52 12.64
C GLU A 111 8.58 6.22 13.39
N TYR A 112 7.47 5.93 12.69
CA TYR A 112 6.20 5.61 13.33
C TYR A 112 6.18 4.21 13.93
N TRP A 113 6.96 3.27 13.39
CA TRP A 113 7.11 1.94 13.99
C TRP A 113 7.81 2.05 15.34
N GLU A 114 8.86 2.87 15.43
CA GLU A 114 9.53 3.17 16.70
C GLU A 114 8.61 3.94 17.66
N LYS A 115 7.91 4.97 17.17
CA LYS A 115 7.00 5.80 17.97
C LYS A 115 5.92 4.97 18.66
N TYR A 116 5.33 4.01 17.95
CA TYR A 116 4.26 3.14 18.49
C TYR A 116 4.77 1.81 19.04
N ASN A 117 6.08 1.57 19.06
CA ASN A 117 6.68 0.30 19.46
C ASN A 117 6.07 -0.90 18.70
N VAL A 118 5.89 -0.76 17.38
CA VAL A 118 5.37 -1.81 16.51
C VAL A 118 6.39 -2.96 16.45
N PRO A 119 5.99 -4.21 16.73
CA PRO A 119 6.90 -5.35 16.66
C PRO A 119 7.45 -5.59 15.25
N ASP A 120 8.70 -6.06 15.17
CA ASP A 120 9.41 -6.34 13.90
C ASP A 120 8.75 -7.42 13.04
N ASP A 121 7.86 -8.25 13.62
CA ASP A 121 7.15 -9.32 12.92
C ASP A 121 5.78 -8.87 12.36
N VAL A 122 5.45 -7.58 12.47
CA VAL A 122 4.30 -6.97 11.78
C VAL A 122 4.69 -6.65 10.34
N GLU A 123 3.84 -7.00 9.37
CA GLU A 123 4.12 -6.75 7.95
C GLU A 123 3.55 -5.42 7.46
N TYR A 124 2.43 -4.96 8.02
CA TYR A 124 1.78 -3.71 7.64
C TYR A 124 1.29 -2.91 8.84
N GLY A 125 1.40 -1.59 8.77
CA GLY A 125 0.93 -0.69 9.81
C GLY A 125 0.04 0.41 9.23
N PHE A 126 -1.06 0.71 9.93
CA PHE A 126 -1.97 1.79 9.57
C PHE A 126 -2.38 2.61 10.79
N VAL A 127 -2.67 3.89 10.54
CA VAL A 127 -3.28 4.81 11.52
C VAL A 127 -4.56 5.37 10.92
N ILE A 128 -5.64 5.35 11.70
CA ILE A 128 -6.90 6.02 11.39
C ILE A 128 -6.78 7.45 11.88
N VAL A 129 -6.95 8.40 10.97
CA VAL A 129 -6.74 9.84 11.18
C VAL A 129 -8.00 10.63 10.77
N PRO A 130 -8.12 11.91 11.15
CA PRO A 130 -9.18 12.77 10.65
C PRO A 130 -9.18 12.86 9.11
N ALA A 131 -10.34 13.12 8.52
CA ALA A 131 -10.48 13.22 7.08
C ALA A 131 -9.55 14.29 6.48
N GLY A 132 -8.79 13.89 5.46
CA GLY A 132 -7.82 14.71 4.73
C GLY A 132 -6.41 14.67 5.30
N GLU A 133 -6.18 13.93 6.40
CA GLU A 133 -4.86 13.79 7.02
C GLU A 133 -4.16 12.47 6.66
N GLY A 134 -4.88 11.53 6.04
CA GLY A 134 -4.36 10.25 5.58
C GLY A 134 -3.73 10.29 4.20
N ASP A 135 -3.37 9.11 3.70
CA ASP A 135 -2.82 8.95 2.35
C ASP A 135 -3.95 9.11 1.31
N MET A 136 -3.70 9.90 0.26
CA MET A 136 -4.63 10.15 -0.86
C MET A 136 -4.01 9.79 -2.20
#